data_AF-A0A356GNQ0-F1
#
_entry.id   AF-A0A356GNQ0-F1
#
_cell.length_a   1.000
_cell.length_b   1.000
_cell.length_c   1.000
_cell.angle_alpha   90.00
_cell.angle_beta   90.00
_cell.angle_gamma   90.00
#
_symmetry.space_group_name_H-M   'P 1'
#
loop_
_entity.id
_entity.type
_entity.pdbx_description
1 polymer ?
#
loop_
_entity_poly.entity_id
_entity_poly.type
_entity_poly.pdbx_seq_one_letter_code
_entity_poly.pdbx_strand_id
1 'polypeptide(L)' 'VVQTDGQLKTGRDLAIAALMGAEQFGFGTTVLVTLGCVMMRKCHLN' A
#
# COMPACT_ATOMS: atom_id res chain seq x y z
N VAL A 1 -10.49 15.13 -6.05
CA VAL A 1 -9.59 14.46 -5.10
C VAL A 1 -9.31 13.07 -5.64
N VAL A 2 -8.06 12.78 -5.98
CA VAL A 2 -7.65 11.50 -6.57
C VAL A 2 -6.92 10.68 -5.50
N GLN A 3 -7.42 9.47 -5.24
CA GLN A 3 -6.80 8.50 -4.35
C GLN A 3 -6.02 7.48 -5.17
N THR A 4 -4.82 7.13 -4.69
CA THR A 4 -4.02 6.05 -5.27
C THR A 4 -3.66 5.03 -4.21
N ASP A 5 -3.75 3.76 -4.59
CA ASP A 5 -3.35 2.62 -3.80
C ASP A 5 -2.70 1.56 -4.70
N GLY A 6 -1.93 0.65 -4.10
CA GLY A 6 -1.25 -0.43 -4.81
C GLY A 6 0.26 -0.42 -4.63
N GLN A 7 0.77 -1.42 -3.89
CA GLN A 7 2.21 -1.65 -3.64
C GLN A 7 3.05 -0.43 -3.21
N LEU A 8 2.45 0.56 -2.54
CA LEU A 8 3.19 1.65 -1.90
C LEU A 8 4.01 1.07 -0.73
N LYS A 9 5.30 0.79 -1.00
CA LYS A 9 6.22 0.15 -0.04
C LYS A 9 7.25 1.13 0.48
N THR A 10 7.64 2.10 -0.35
CA THR A 10 8.70 3.05 -0.03
C THR A 10 8.23 4.49 -0.21
N GLY A 11 8.90 5.43 0.44
CA GLY A 11 8.62 6.87 0.27
C GLY A 11 8.82 7.36 -1.17
N ARG A 12 9.63 6.66 -1.97
CA ARG A 12 9.79 6.96 -3.40
C ARG A 12 8.52 6.69 -4.18
N ASP A 13 7.84 5.58 -3.92
CA ASP A 13 6.59 5.22 -4.59
C ASP A 13 5.51 6.25 -4.29
N LEU A 14 5.51 6.76 -3.05
CA LEU A 14 4.61 7.81 -2.60
C LEU A 14 4.89 9.16 -3.27
N ALA A 15 6.17 9.53 -3.39
CA ALA A 15 6.57 10.76 -4.10
C ALA A 15 6.21 10.71 -5.58
N ILE A 16 6.38 9.56 -6.23
CA ILE A 16 5.97 9.36 -7.64
C ILE A 16 4.45 9.45 -7.77
N ALA A 17 3.70 8.80 -6.88
CA ALA A 17 2.24 8.88 -6.88
C ALA A 17 1.74 10.32 -6.65
N ALA A 18 2.38 11.09 -5.76
CA ALA A 18 2.10 12.51 -5.55
C ALA A 18 2.35 13.35 -6.82
N LEU A 19 3.48 13.10 -7.50
CA LEU A 19 3.82 13.78 -8.75
C LEU A 19 2.85 13.44 -9.89
N MET A 20 2.19 12.27 -9.85
CA MET A 20 1.14 11.87 -10.80
C MET A 20 -0.23 12.48 -10.47
N GLY A 21 -0.33 13.34 -9.45
CA GLY A 21 -1.57 14.05 -9.11
C GLY A 21 -2.43 13.35 -8.04
N ALA A 22 -1.87 12.39 -7.31
CA ALA A 22 -2.54 11.80 -6.16
C ALA A 22 -2.50 12.74 -4.95
N GLU A 23 -3.65 12.96 -4.32
CA GLU A 23 -3.76 13.73 -3.08
C GLU A 23 -4.06 12.84 -1.86
N GLN A 24 -4.39 11.56 -2.09
CA GLN A 24 -4.66 10.57 -1.05
C GLN A 24 -3.96 9.25 -1.37
N PHE A 25 -3.40 8.60 -0.33
CA PHE A 25 -2.61 7.38 -0.45
C PHE A 25 -3.20 6.26 0.41
N GLY A 26 -3.63 5.17 -0.23
CA GLY A 26 -4.15 3.99 0.45
C GLY A 26 -3.05 2.95 0.66
N PHE A 27 -2.83 2.56 1.92
CA PHE A 27 -1.91 1.48 2.28
C PHE A 27 -2.66 0.26 2.79
N GLY A 28 -2.62 -0.84 2.04
CA GLY A 28 -3.22 -2.12 2.44
C GLY A 28 -2.19 -3.14 2.87
N THR A 29 -1.49 -3.73 1.90
CA THR A 29 -0.56 -4.85 2.13
C THR A 29 0.60 -4.49 3.07
N THR A 30 1.17 -3.29 2.92
CA THR A 30 2.27 -2.82 3.77
C THR A 30 1.84 -2.67 5.23
N VAL A 31 0.62 -2.22 5.49
CA VAL A 31 0.04 -2.12 6.85
C VAL A 31 -0.23 -3.51 7.41
N LEU A 32 -0.80 -4.43 6.62
CA LEU A 32 -0.98 -5.83 7.02
C LEU A 32 0.33 -6.48 7.45
N VAL A 33 1.43 -6.20 6.74
CA VAL A 33 2.76 -6.70 7.11
C VAL A 33 3.23 -6.12 8.44
N THR A 34 3.04 -4.82 8.69
CA THR A 34 3.36 -4.22 10.00
C THR A 34 2.53 -4.78 11.16
N LEU A 35 1.30 -5.21 10.88
CA LEU A 35 0.42 -5.87 11.86
C LEU A 35 0.78 -7.34 12.11
N GLY A 36 1.70 -7.93 11.34
CA GLY A 36 2.19 -9.32 11.52
C GLY A 36 1.92 -10.27 10.35
N CYS A 37 1.40 -9.79 9.22
CA CYS A 37 1.27 -10.62 8.03
C CYS A 37 2.65 -10.99 7.46
N VAL A 38 3.01 -12.27 7.54
CA VAL A 38 4.24 -12.85 6.95
C VAL A 38 4.12 -13.17 5.45
N MET A 39 3.08 -12.65 4.77
CA MET A 39 2.85 -12.86 3.33
C MET A 39 2.79 -14.33 2.91
N MET A 40 2.22 -15.20 3.75
CA MET A 40 2.04 -16.64 3.46
C MET A 40 0.98 -16.92 2.38
N ARG A 41 0.23 -15.90 1.96
CA ARG A 41 -0.84 -15.96 0.94
C ARG A 41 -1.92 -17.00 1.21
N LYS A 42 -2.16 -17.31 2.48
CA LYS A 42 -3.22 -18.21 2.95
C LYS A 42 -4.45 -17.43 3.47
N CYS A 43 -4.63 -16.18 3.06
CA CYS A 43 -5.66 -15.27 3.60
C CYS A 43 -7.11 -15.77 3.45
N HIS A 44 -7.36 -16.65 2.47
CA HIS A 44 -8.65 -17.31 2.23
C HIS A 44 -8.83 -18.65 2.98
N LEU A 45 -7.83 -19.09 3.74
CA LEU A 45 -7.81 -20.38 4.44
C LEU A 45 -7.55 -20.10 5.94
N ASN A 46 -8.51 -19.49 6.64
CA ASN A 46 -8.39 -19.00 8.02
C ASN A 46 -7.06 -18.24 8.28
#